data_AF-G9QLC0-F1
#
_entry.id   AF-G9QLC0-F1
#
_cell.length_a   1.000
_cell.length_b   1.000
_cell.length_c   1.000
_cell.angle_alpha   90.00
_cell.angle_beta   90.00
_cell.angle_gamma   90.00
#
_symmetry.space_group_name_H-M   'P 1'
#
loop_
_entity.id
_entity.type
_entity.pdbx_description
1 polymer ?
#
loop_
_entity_poly.entity_id
_entity_poly.type
_entity_poly.pdbx_seq_one_letter_code
_entity_poly.pdbx_strand_id
1 'polypeptide(L)'
;MSETKKIIGENIRKYLDAKGVKHNWVIDRLGISKGAFYRFLKGEGNVDQFEEKMLKLFRIKDPFYFHRKEMDLPKGVNEKMEEQNFMDFAALSLNGEVNEAFKEGMKVFREFVELIDVLKPLSHPPVMFGGEHRDQ
;
A
#
# COMPACT_ATOMS: atom_id res chain seq x y z
N MET A 1 -2.98 -25.88 -15.53
CA MET A 1 -2.72 -24.52 -15.02
C MET A 1 -1.21 -24.34 -14.92
N SER A 2 -0.64 -23.26 -15.45
CA SER A 2 0.83 -23.08 -15.49
C SER A 2 1.37 -22.74 -14.09
N GLU A 3 2.42 -23.43 -13.67
CA GLU A 3 3.12 -23.16 -12.40
C GLU A 3 3.65 -21.72 -12.35
N THR A 4 4.18 -21.23 -13.47
CA THR A 4 4.63 -19.83 -13.62
C THR A 4 3.50 -18.84 -13.36
N LYS A 5 2.28 -19.12 -13.85
CA LYS A 5 1.13 -18.22 -13.66
C LYS A 5 0.69 -18.16 -12.19
N LYS A 6 0.81 -19.26 -11.45
CA LYS A 6 0.57 -19.27 -10.00
C LYS A 6 1.61 -18.44 -9.25
N ILE A 7 2.90 -18.60 -9.61
CA ILE A 7 4.00 -17.82 -9.03
C ILE A 7 3.74 -16.33 -9.22
N ILE A 8 3.41 -15.88 -10.43
CA ILE A 8 3.09 -14.48 -10.73
C ILE A 8 1.94 -13.97 -9.86
N GLY A 9 0.83 -14.70 -9.79
CA GLY A 9 -0.34 -14.31 -8.99
C GLY A 9 -0.02 -14.19 -7.50
N GLU A 10 0.72 -15.14 -6.94
CA GLU A 10 1.13 -15.13 -5.53
C GLU A 10 2.10 -13.99 -5.23
N ASN A 11 3.06 -13.76 -6.12
CA ASN A 11 4.04 -12.70 -6.01
C ASN A 11 3.38 -11.32 -6.04
N ILE A 12 2.43 -11.11 -6.95
CA ILE A 12 1.65 -9.88 -6.99
C ILE A 12 0.86 -9.68 -5.70
N ARG A 13 0.25 -10.72 -5.13
CA ARG A 13 -0.42 -10.63 -3.82
C ARG A 13 0.54 -10.15 -2.73
N LYS A 14 1.71 -10.81 -2.60
CA LYS A 14 2.75 -10.44 -1.64
C LYS A 14 3.23 -8.99 -1.81
N TYR A 15 3.38 -8.54 -3.05
CA TYR A 15 3.77 -7.17 -3.37
C TYR A 15 2.72 -6.15 -2.88
N LEU A 16 1.43 -6.42 -3.14
CA LEU A 16 0.34 -5.55 -2.70
C LEU A 16 0.24 -5.49 -1.17
N ASP A 17 0.37 -6.64 -0.51
CA ASP A 17 0.37 -6.75 0.95
C ASP A 17 1.54 -5.95 1.56
N ALA A 18 2.76 -6.13 1.04
CA ALA A 18 3.96 -5.42 1.50
C ALA A 18 3.86 -3.90 1.32
N LYS A 19 3.18 -3.46 0.26
CA LYS A 19 2.97 -2.05 -0.04
C LYS A 19 1.75 -1.44 0.68
N GLY A 20 0.94 -2.26 1.37
CA GLY A 20 -0.24 -1.80 2.11
C GLY A 20 -1.37 -1.26 1.23
N VAL A 21 -1.41 -1.63 -0.06
CA VAL A 21 -2.40 -1.09 -1.01
C VAL A 21 -3.68 -1.92 -0.96
N LYS A 22 -4.83 -1.25 -0.84
CA LYS A 22 -6.14 -1.94 -0.82
C LYS A 22 -6.44 -2.56 -2.20
N HIS A 23 -6.90 -3.80 -2.22
CA HIS A 23 -7.26 -4.49 -3.46
C HIS A 23 -8.29 -3.74 -4.31
N ASN A 24 -9.32 -3.13 -3.70
CA ASN A 24 -10.33 -2.37 -4.44
C ASN A 24 -9.71 -1.21 -5.24
N TRP A 25 -8.74 -0.51 -4.67
CA TRP A 25 -8.02 0.56 -5.37
C TRP A 25 -7.27 0.04 -6.60
N VAL A 26 -6.68 -1.15 -6.50
CA VAL A 26 -5.99 -1.80 -7.63
C VAL A 26 -7.00 -2.23 -8.69
N ILE A 27 -8.12 -2.83 -8.27
CA ILE A 27 -9.23 -3.27 -9.14
C ILE A 27 -9.75 -2.11 -9.99
N ASP A 28 -10.04 -0.97 -9.36
CA ASP A 28 -10.59 0.22 -10.02
C ASP A 28 -9.65 0.74 -11.11
N ARG A 29 -8.34 0.74 -10.85
CA ARG A 29 -7.33 1.23 -11.81
C ARG A 29 -6.95 0.26 -12.90
N LEU A 30 -7.02 -1.02 -12.63
CA LEU A 30 -6.87 -2.03 -13.67
C LEU A 30 -8.08 -2.05 -14.61
N GLY A 31 -9.22 -1.49 -14.17
CA GLY A 31 -10.48 -1.48 -14.89
C GLY A 31 -11.03 -2.89 -15.08
N ILE A 32 -10.92 -3.74 -14.06
CA ILE A 32 -11.33 -5.15 -14.13
C ILE A 32 -12.34 -5.48 -13.05
N SER A 33 -13.10 -6.56 -13.25
CA SER A 33 -14.04 -7.01 -12.22
C SER A 33 -13.31 -7.62 -11.03
N LYS A 34 -13.90 -7.48 -9.83
CA LYS A 34 -13.42 -8.13 -8.60
C LYS A 34 -13.17 -9.63 -8.78
N GLY A 35 -14.09 -10.33 -9.46
CA GLY A 35 -13.94 -11.76 -9.74
C GLY A 35 -12.74 -12.07 -10.65
N ALA A 36 -12.49 -11.25 -11.68
CA ALA A 36 -11.31 -11.41 -12.54
C ALA A 36 -10.01 -11.16 -11.77
N PHE A 37 -9.98 -10.16 -10.88
CA PHE A 37 -8.83 -9.86 -10.04
C PHE A 37 -8.46 -11.01 -9.09
N TYR A 38 -9.42 -11.61 -8.39
CA TYR A 38 -9.09 -12.71 -7.48
C TYR A 38 -8.74 -14.02 -8.21
N ARG A 39 -9.28 -14.24 -9.42
CA ARG A 39 -8.81 -15.34 -10.29
C ARG A 39 -7.37 -15.09 -10.75
N PHE A 40 -7.06 -13.86 -11.13
CA PHE A 40 -5.71 -13.44 -11.48
C PHE A 40 -4.70 -13.68 -10.35
N LEU A 41 -5.02 -13.28 -9.11
CA LEU A 41 -4.15 -13.54 -7.95
C LEU A 41 -3.95 -15.03 -7.66
N LYS A 42 -4.82 -15.91 -8.16
CA LYS A 42 -4.66 -17.36 -8.09
C LYS A 42 -3.86 -17.94 -9.27
N GLY A 43 -3.48 -17.12 -10.24
CA GLY A 43 -2.83 -17.55 -11.48
C GLY A 43 -3.80 -18.03 -12.56
N GLU A 44 -5.09 -17.67 -12.47
CA GLU A 44 -6.14 -18.03 -13.42
C GLU A 44 -6.49 -16.87 -14.37
N GLY A 45 -7.02 -17.20 -15.55
CA GLY A 45 -7.45 -16.23 -16.55
C GLY A 45 -6.27 -15.56 -17.28
N ASN A 46 -6.43 -14.28 -17.63
CA ASN A 46 -5.47 -13.51 -18.42
C ASN A 46 -4.33 -12.94 -17.57
N VAL A 47 -3.57 -13.83 -16.92
CA VAL A 47 -2.47 -13.46 -16.01
C VAL A 47 -1.45 -12.55 -16.68
N ASP A 48 -1.01 -12.89 -17.89
CA ASP A 48 0.04 -12.15 -18.61
C ASP A 48 -0.39 -10.70 -18.90
N GLN A 49 -1.65 -10.50 -19.30
CA GLN A 49 -2.21 -9.17 -19.55
C GLN A 49 -2.31 -8.33 -18.26
N PHE A 50 -2.72 -8.96 -17.16
CA PHE A 50 -2.87 -8.26 -15.89
C PHE A 50 -1.52 -7.99 -15.21
N GLU A 51 -0.54 -8.87 -15.39
CA GLU A 51 0.85 -8.62 -15.01
C GLU A 51 1.39 -7.36 -15.70
N GLU A 52 1.23 -7.25 -17.02
CA GLU A 52 1.70 -6.07 -17.75
C GLU A 52 1.06 -4.77 -17.24
N LYS A 53 -0.25 -4.81 -16.95
CA LYS A 53 -0.94 -3.67 -16.34
C LYS A 53 -0.41 -3.35 -14.94
N MET A 54 -0.06 -4.35 -14.15
CA MET A 54 0.51 -4.18 -12.81
C MET A 54 1.92 -3.58 -12.85
N LEU A 55 2.77 -4.06 -13.76
CA LEU A 55 4.10 -3.48 -14.00
C LEU A 55 3.99 -2.00 -14.38
N LYS A 56 3.04 -1.65 -15.27
CA LYS A 56 2.76 -0.25 -15.65
C LYS A 56 2.22 0.57 -14.48
N LEU A 57 1.22 0.06 -13.75
CA LEU A 57 0.59 0.74 -12.62
C LEU A 57 1.60 1.11 -11.53
N PHE A 58 2.55 0.21 -11.27
CA PHE A 58 3.59 0.40 -10.26
C PHE A 58 4.94 0.88 -10.80
N ARG A 59 5.01 1.21 -12.10
CA ARG A 59 6.21 1.70 -12.79
C ARG A 59 7.43 0.79 -12.59
N ILE A 60 7.21 -0.51 -12.52
CA ILE A 60 8.26 -1.52 -12.39
C ILE A 60 8.90 -1.72 -13.76
N LYS A 61 10.21 -1.42 -13.84
CA LYS A 61 10.96 -1.48 -15.11
C LYS A 61 11.33 -2.90 -15.54
N ASP A 62 11.51 -3.81 -14.58
CA ASP A 62 11.86 -5.20 -14.86
C ASP A 62 10.60 -6.00 -15.27
N PRO A 63 10.49 -6.46 -16.53
CA PRO A 63 9.35 -7.24 -16.98
C PRO A 63 9.24 -8.61 -16.31
N PHE A 64 10.32 -9.12 -15.71
CA PHE A 64 10.37 -10.42 -15.04
C PHE A 64 10.26 -10.32 -13.52
N TYR A 65 9.96 -9.14 -12.98
CA TYR A 65 9.95 -8.89 -11.54
C TYR A 65 9.07 -9.90 -10.78
N PHE A 66 7.86 -10.18 -11.28
CA PHE A 66 6.93 -11.13 -10.63
C PHE A 66 7.17 -12.60 -10.98
N HIS A 67 8.17 -12.91 -11.82
CA HIS A 67 8.52 -14.29 -12.20
C HIS A 67 9.50 -14.93 -11.22
N ARG A 68 10.13 -14.13 -10.36
CA ARG A 68 11.18 -14.58 -9.44
C ARG A 68 10.59 -15.39 -8.29
N LYS A 69 11.21 -16.53 -7.93
CA LYS A 69 10.81 -17.32 -6.75
C LYS A 69 11.02 -16.55 -5.45
N GLU A 70 12.09 -15.76 -5.40
CA GLU A 70 12.41 -14.86 -4.31
C GLU A 70 12.36 -13.43 -4.87
N MET A 71 11.39 -12.65 -4.40
CA MET A 71 11.22 -11.27 -4.83
C MET A 71 11.80 -10.30 -3.82
N ASP A 72 12.43 -9.24 -4.34
CA ASP A 72 12.77 -8.07 -3.56
C ASP A 72 11.49 -7.28 -3.25
N LEU A 73 10.82 -7.64 -2.16
CA LEU A 73 9.62 -6.92 -1.72
C LEU A 73 9.98 -5.47 -1.36
N PRO A 74 9.10 -4.50 -1.64
CA PRO A 74 9.28 -3.15 -1.14
C PRO A 74 9.43 -3.22 0.39
N LYS A 75 10.48 -2.58 0.90
CA LYS A 75 10.72 -2.54 2.35
C LYS A 75 9.47 -1.99 3.03
N GLY A 76 9.06 -2.60 4.13
CA GLY A 76 7.94 -2.08 4.93
C GLY A 76 8.23 -0.64 5.36
N VAL A 77 7.18 0.11 5.59
CA VAL A 77 7.23 1.53 5.95
C VAL A 77 7.99 1.71 7.27
N ASN A 78 9.28 2.05 7.21
CA ASN A 78 10.01 2.63 8.35
C ASN A 78 9.64 4.13 8.45
N GLU A 79 9.73 4.77 9.62
CA GLU A 79 9.26 6.17 9.83
C GLU A 79 9.82 7.20 8.81
N LYS A 80 11.04 7.04 8.30
CA LYS A 80 11.57 7.88 7.19
C LYS A 80 11.01 7.53 5.81
N MET A 81 10.52 6.30 5.65
CA MET A 81 9.76 5.84 4.49
C MET A 81 8.30 6.30 4.54
N GLU A 82 7.74 6.73 5.68
CA GLU A 82 6.35 7.22 5.74
C GLU A 82 6.15 8.46 4.86
N GLU A 83 7.10 9.39 4.87
CA GLU A 83 6.98 10.62 4.08
C GLU A 83 7.06 10.33 2.57
N GLN A 84 8.02 9.53 2.14
CA GLN A 84 8.14 9.12 0.73
C GLN A 84 6.96 8.22 0.30
N ASN A 85 6.52 7.29 1.14
CA ASN A 85 5.38 6.43 0.83
C ASN A 85 4.06 7.19 0.79
N PHE A 86 3.88 8.19 1.66
CA PHE A 86 2.73 9.08 1.64
C PHE A 86 2.70 9.88 0.34
N MET A 87 3.84 10.47 -0.03
CA MET A 87 3.95 11.24 -1.28
C MET A 87 3.78 10.35 -2.52
N ASP A 88 4.33 9.14 -2.53
CA ASP A 88 4.17 8.17 -3.60
C ASP A 88 2.71 7.70 -3.71
N PHE A 89 2.03 7.46 -2.58
CA PHE A 89 0.62 7.10 -2.55
C PHE A 89 -0.29 8.24 -3.03
N ALA A 90 0.01 9.47 -2.60
CA ALA A 90 -0.69 10.67 -3.03
C ALA A 90 -0.48 10.93 -4.54
N ALA A 91 0.75 10.79 -5.02
CA ALA A 91 1.11 10.90 -6.44
C ALA A 91 0.44 9.83 -7.30
N LEU A 92 0.35 8.59 -6.82
CA LEU A 92 -0.42 7.56 -7.50
C LEU A 92 -1.89 7.98 -7.58
N SER A 93 -2.45 8.66 -6.58
CA SER A 93 -3.86 9.11 -6.53
C SER A 93 -4.20 10.30 -7.41
N LEU A 94 -3.21 10.95 -8.01
CA LEU A 94 -3.42 12.01 -9.00
C LEU A 94 -3.61 11.44 -10.42
N ASN A 95 -4.66 11.88 -11.11
CA ASN A 95 -4.80 11.69 -12.56
C ASN A 95 -4.11 12.85 -13.34
N GLY A 96 -2.95 13.31 -12.86
CA GLY A 96 -2.25 14.48 -13.39
C GLY A 96 -0.76 14.50 -13.04
N GLU A 97 -0.05 15.53 -13.50
CA GLU A 97 1.38 15.69 -13.26
C GLU A 97 1.66 16.14 -11.82
N VAL A 98 2.65 15.50 -11.18
CA VAL A 98 3.09 15.85 -9.82
C VAL A 98 3.91 17.14 -9.91
N ASN A 99 3.26 18.28 -9.62
CA ASN A 99 3.91 19.59 -9.60
C ASN A 99 4.26 20.04 -8.16
N GLU A 100 5.03 21.14 -8.04
CA GLU A 100 5.49 21.63 -6.74
C GLU A 100 4.34 22.04 -5.80
N ALA A 101 3.29 22.65 -6.35
CA ALA A 101 2.10 23.02 -5.57
C ALA A 101 1.42 21.79 -4.93
N PHE A 102 1.36 20.67 -5.65
CA PHE A 102 0.87 19.41 -5.10
C PHE A 102 1.78 18.86 -4.01
N LYS A 103 3.11 18.92 -4.21
CA LYS A 103 4.07 18.44 -3.20
C LYS A 103 3.97 19.24 -1.90
N GLU A 104 3.91 20.56 -2.00
CA GLU A 104 3.73 21.44 -0.84
C GLU A 104 2.39 21.17 -0.15
N GLY A 105 1.30 21.06 -0.91
CA GLY A 105 -0.02 20.75 -0.35
C GLY A 105 -0.07 19.41 0.39
N MET A 106 0.60 18.38 -0.14
CA MET A 106 0.68 17.07 0.50
C MET A 106 1.58 17.08 1.75
N LYS A 107 2.66 17.86 1.75
CA LYS A 107 3.47 18.07 2.96
C LYS A 107 2.65 18.69 4.09
N VAL A 108 1.89 19.75 3.80
CA VAL A 108 1.00 20.39 4.78
C VAL A 108 -0.07 19.42 5.28
N PHE A 109 -0.68 18.63 4.38
CA PHE A 109 -1.67 17.63 4.80
C PHE A 109 -1.07 16.57 5.74
N ARG A 110 0.18 16.15 5.51
CA ARG A 110 0.89 15.23 6.41
C ARG A 110 1.08 15.84 7.79
N GLU A 111 1.53 17.09 7.86
CA GLU A 111 1.68 17.83 9.13
C GLU A 111 0.34 17.88 9.91
N PHE A 112 -0.79 18.04 9.20
CA PHE A 112 -2.13 17.94 9.81
C PHE A 112 -2.47 16.54 10.34
N VAL A 113 -2.10 15.47 9.64
CA VAL A 113 -2.33 14.10 10.09
C VAL A 113 -1.45 13.76 11.30
N GLU A 114 -0.18 14.17 11.29
CA GLU A 114 0.73 14.00 12.43
C GLU A 114 0.23 14.74 13.68
N LEU A 115 -0.36 15.92 13.50
CA LEU A 115 -1.01 16.65 14.59
C LEU A 115 -2.14 15.84 15.25
N ILE A 116 -2.90 15.04 14.49
CA ILE A 116 -3.95 14.17 15.07
C ILE A 116 -3.33 13.12 15.99
N ASP A 117 -2.17 12.57 15.65
CA ASP A 117 -1.49 11.58 16.49
C ASP A 117 -0.88 12.21 17.75
N VAL A 118 -0.48 13.48 17.71
CA VAL A 118 -0.08 14.26 18.91
C VAL A 118 -1.29 14.57 19.80
N LEU A 119 -2.47 14.80 19.22
CA LEU A 119 -3.68 15.17 19.96
C LEU A 119 -4.47 13.95 20.48
N LYS A 120 -4.35 12.78 19.87
CA LYS A 120 -5.01 11.53 20.31
C LYS A 120 -4.76 11.18 21.78
N PRO A 121 -3.52 11.24 22.31
CA PRO A 121 -3.24 11.01 23.71
C PRO A 121 -3.92 12.00 24.66
N LEU A 122 -4.25 13.21 24.19
CA LEU A 122 -4.94 14.23 24.99
C LEU A 122 -6.46 14.01 25.03
N SER A 123 -7.00 13.26 24.06
CA SER A 123 -8.43 12.92 23.98
C SER A 123 -8.83 11.71 24.83
N HIS A 124 -7.86 10.95 25.34
CA HIS A 124 -8.05 9.90 26.33
C HIS A 124 -7.25 10.28 27.59
N PRO A 125 -7.87 10.86 28.63
CA PRO A 125 -7.13 11.09 29.86
C PRO A 125 -6.59 9.73 30.37
N PRO A 126 -5.36 9.67 30.90
CA PRO A 126 -4.87 8.45 31.51
C PRO A 126 -5.87 8.03 32.57
N VAL A 127 -6.29 6.76 32.54
CA VAL A 127 -7.04 6.16 33.64
C VAL A 127 -6.10 6.18 34.84
N MET A 128 -6.25 7.21 35.67
CA MET A 128 -5.65 7.27 36.99
C MET A 128 -6.30 6.13 37.78
N PHE A 129 -5.59 5.00 37.92
CA PHE A 129 -5.95 3.97 38.88
C PHE A 129 -5.81 4.59 40.27
N GLY A 130 -6.92 5.13 40.75
CA GLY A 130 -7.07 5.58 42.12
C GLY A 130 -7.20 4.38 43.04
N GLY A 131 -6.37 4.36 44.07
CA GLY A 131 -6.68 3.75 45.36
C GLY A 131 -5.98 2.43 45.62
N GLU A 132 -5.00 2.48 46.52
CA GLU A 132 -5.01 1.60 47.69
C GLU A 132 -4.26 2.27 48.84
N HIS A 133 -5.00 3.04 49.63
CA HIS A 133 -4.75 3.12 51.06
C HIS A 133 -5.61 2.02 51.70
N ARG A 134 -4.99 1.06 52.38
CA ARG A 134 -5.57 0.43 53.57
C ARG A 134 -4.46 -0.16 54.43
N ASP A 135 -4.50 0.28 55.68
CA ASP A 135 -3.63 -0.09 56.78
C ASP A 135 -3.69 -1.59 57.09
N GLN A 136 -2.52 -2.18 57.40
CA GLN A 136 -2.32 -3.12 58.51
C GLN A 136 -0.92 -2.91 59.08
#